data_AF-A0A5F9C4X0-F1
#
_entry.id   AF-A0A5F9C4X0-F1
#
_cell.length_a   1.000
_cell.length_b   1.000
_cell.length_c   1.000
_cell.angle_alpha   90.00
_cell.angle_beta   90.00
_cell.angle_gamma   90.00
#
_symmetry.space_group_name_H-M   'P 1'
#
loop_
_entity.id
_entity.type
_entity.pdbx_description
1 polymer ?
#
loop_
_entity_poly.entity_id
_entity_poly.type
_entity_poly.pdbx_seq_one_letter_code
_entity_poly.pdbx_strand_id
1 'polypeptide(L)'
;PVITLHFSFPVSGSPAVCFLSPTENVSCKGTTQPCWKSVNRKQHGQGGNHGLPLCQLHLCLLPAVGSLEPRVEVLINRINEVQQAKKKASEELGEARTVWEALQKELDVLHGEKARVQEILNKKQETLRILRLHCQEKESEAQRKHTLLQEYKERIFVLTSQIEDEKNKQRQLRLNFEEQLEELMGQHKDLWESHRPERLARELCTLDSSKEQLLKEEELVGVKLQDVKRQLCSLCGAEGPATVPEGLFLRSQEAATAVQLFQEENSKAEELLEASARRHQQLQLKCQQLRQRRQRWAWGTVHGLSPRDAGRDGPPCSLPCLGLLTSPVSSVPPSLSPHPTPSCPG
;
A
#
# COMPACT_ATOMS: atom_id res chain seq x y z
N PRO A 1 -19.66 36.23 1.22
CA PRO A 1 -20.32 35.85 -0.05
C PRO A 1 -19.76 34.51 -0.56
N VAL A 2 -20.39 33.41 -0.13
CA VAL A 2 -20.04 32.04 -0.54
C VAL A 2 -21.03 31.63 -1.63
N ILE A 3 -20.54 31.20 -2.80
CA ILE A 3 -21.38 30.68 -3.88
C ILE A 3 -21.34 29.15 -3.80
N THR A 4 -22.30 28.59 -3.07
CA THR A 4 -22.51 27.13 -3.02
C THR A 4 -23.32 26.70 -4.23
N LEU A 5 -22.70 26.02 -5.19
CA LEU A 5 -23.40 25.43 -6.33
C LEU A 5 -23.90 24.02 -5.97
N HIS A 6 -25.16 23.94 -5.53
CA HIS A 6 -25.89 22.67 -5.47
C HIS A 6 -26.21 22.18 -6.89
N PHE A 7 -25.73 20.98 -7.25
CA PHE A 7 -26.23 20.23 -8.40
C PHE A 7 -27.11 19.07 -7.92
N SER A 8 -28.42 19.26 -8.04
CA SER A 8 -29.41 18.21 -7.80
C SER A 8 -29.65 17.42 -9.07
N PHE A 9 -29.46 16.10 -9.03
CA PHE A 9 -29.85 15.19 -10.11
C PHE A 9 -31.37 15.02 -10.16
N PRO A 10 -32.03 15.13 -11.32
CA PRO A 10 -33.37 14.60 -11.52
C PRO A 10 -33.29 13.11 -11.88
N VAL A 11 -33.87 12.26 -11.04
CA VAL A 11 -34.10 10.83 -11.31
C VAL A 11 -35.50 10.65 -11.88
N SER A 12 -35.62 10.25 -13.14
CA SER A 12 -36.73 9.42 -13.68
C SER A 12 -36.55 9.17 -15.17
N GLY A 13 -36.73 7.92 -15.63
CA GLY A 13 -36.77 7.61 -17.07
C GLY A 13 -36.04 6.34 -17.50
N SER A 14 -36.38 5.18 -16.92
CA SER A 14 -35.97 3.89 -17.50
C SER A 14 -36.68 3.66 -18.85
N PRO A 15 -36.12 2.80 -19.72
CA PRO A 15 -36.66 1.44 -19.73
C PRO A 15 -35.59 0.39 -19.42
N ALA A 16 -36.02 -0.69 -18.77
CA ALA A 16 -35.14 -1.79 -18.40
C ALA A 16 -34.70 -2.62 -19.61
N VAL A 17 -33.42 -3.00 -19.64
CA VAL A 17 -32.92 -4.11 -20.47
C VAL A 17 -32.32 -5.13 -19.51
N CYS A 18 -33.09 -6.18 -19.22
CA CYS A 18 -32.67 -7.25 -18.32
C CYS A 18 -31.67 -8.17 -19.04
N PHE A 19 -30.47 -8.34 -18.46
CA PHE A 19 -29.61 -9.48 -18.80
C PHE A 19 -30.13 -10.73 -18.09
N LEU A 20 -30.79 -11.61 -18.84
CA LEU A 20 -31.05 -12.99 -18.46
C LEU A 20 -30.80 -13.90 -19.67
N SER A 21 -29.72 -14.66 -19.63
CA SER A 21 -29.64 -15.98 -20.27
C SER A 21 -30.65 -16.89 -19.53
N PRO A 22 -31.34 -17.86 -20.18
CA PRO A 22 -30.66 -19.03 -20.73
C PRO A 22 -31.33 -19.78 -21.92
N THR A 23 -30.61 -20.80 -22.42
CA THR A 23 -31.03 -22.10 -23.00
C THR A 23 -32.34 -22.31 -23.80
N GLU A 24 -32.16 -22.97 -24.96
CA GLU A 24 -33.01 -24.00 -25.61
C GLU A 24 -34.35 -23.65 -26.30
N ASN A 25 -34.35 -23.88 -27.63
CA ASN A 25 -35.38 -24.47 -28.52
C ASN A 25 -36.88 -24.03 -28.44
N VAL A 26 -37.45 -23.60 -29.57
CA VAL A 26 -38.44 -24.35 -30.42
C VAL A 26 -39.13 -23.44 -31.47
N SER A 27 -38.83 -23.72 -32.75
CA SER A 27 -39.72 -23.89 -33.93
C SER A 27 -40.83 -22.87 -34.37
N CYS A 28 -40.78 -22.52 -35.69
CA CYS A 28 -41.88 -22.14 -36.62
C CYS A 28 -42.54 -20.73 -36.51
N LYS A 29 -43.00 -20.06 -37.60
CA LYS A 29 -43.08 -20.38 -39.06
C LYS A 29 -43.32 -19.13 -39.95
N GLY A 30 -42.84 -19.16 -41.20
CA GLY A 30 -43.25 -18.28 -42.33
C GLY A 30 -42.69 -16.84 -42.34
N THR A 31 -42.44 -16.15 -43.46
CA THR A 31 -42.55 -16.46 -44.93
C THR A 31 -41.88 -15.27 -45.67
N THR A 32 -41.30 -15.30 -46.90
CA THR A 32 -41.19 -16.28 -48.01
C THR A 32 -39.91 -15.99 -48.82
N GLN A 33 -39.29 -16.97 -49.50
CA GLN A 33 -38.26 -16.71 -50.53
C GLN A 33 -38.20 -17.87 -51.57
N PRO A 34 -38.03 -17.62 -52.88
CA PRO A 34 -37.93 -18.68 -53.89
C PRO A 34 -36.53 -19.30 -53.92
N CYS A 35 -36.44 -20.60 -53.64
CA CYS A 35 -35.18 -21.34 -53.67
C CYS A 35 -35.11 -22.24 -54.91
N TRP A 36 -34.22 -21.91 -55.85
CA TRP A 36 -33.90 -22.76 -57.00
C TRP A 36 -33.08 -23.97 -56.54
N LYS A 37 -33.72 -25.14 -56.46
CA LYS A 37 -33.05 -26.40 -56.11
C LYS A 37 -32.31 -26.98 -57.32
N SER A 38 -30.98 -26.95 -57.30
CA SER A 38 -30.17 -27.79 -58.18
C SER A 38 -30.35 -29.26 -57.84
N VAL A 39 -31.06 -30.01 -58.69
CA VAL A 39 -31.20 -31.47 -58.56
C VAL A 39 -29.96 -32.13 -59.17
N ASN A 40 -29.01 -32.50 -58.33
CA ASN A 40 -27.86 -33.32 -58.73
C ASN A 40 -28.26 -34.81 -58.64
N ARG A 41 -28.66 -35.42 -59.77
CA ARG A 41 -28.96 -36.86 -59.84
C ARG A 41 -27.77 -37.60 -60.45
N LYS A 42 -27.06 -38.39 -59.63
CA LYS A 42 -26.00 -39.29 -60.08
C LYS A 42 -26.42 -40.73 -59.76
N GLN A 43 -26.55 -41.58 -60.78
CA GLN A 43 -26.59 -43.04 -60.62
C GLN A 43 -25.75 -43.69 -61.72
N HIS A 44 -24.89 -44.63 -61.33
CA HIS A 44 -24.25 -45.57 -62.24
C HIS A 44 -25.11 -46.84 -62.31
N GLY A 45 -25.18 -47.46 -63.48
CA GLY A 45 -25.76 -48.79 -63.66
C GLY A 45 -25.22 -49.43 -64.93
N GLN A 46 -24.44 -50.51 -64.78
CA GLN A 46 -24.11 -51.40 -65.89
C GLN A 46 -25.32 -52.27 -66.24
N GLY A 47 -25.38 -52.74 -67.49
CA GLY A 47 -26.37 -53.72 -67.92
C GLY A 47 -26.66 -53.56 -69.40
N GLY A 48 -25.89 -54.25 -70.25
CA GLY A 48 -26.29 -54.39 -71.65
C GLY A 48 -27.44 -55.38 -71.76
N ASN A 49 -28.34 -55.18 -72.74
CA ASN A 49 -28.73 -56.29 -73.60
C ASN A 49 -29.54 -55.86 -74.84
N HIS A 50 -29.55 -56.77 -75.81
CA HIS A 50 -30.50 -56.92 -76.91
C HIS A 50 -30.73 -55.72 -77.85
N GLY A 51 -30.19 -55.82 -79.07
CA GLY A 51 -30.93 -55.33 -80.23
C GLY A 51 -32.07 -56.30 -80.55
N LEU A 52 -33.24 -55.76 -80.90
CA LEU A 52 -34.24 -56.35 -81.81
C LEU A 52 -35.07 -55.18 -82.40
N PRO A 53 -35.70 -55.35 -83.58
CA PRO A 53 -35.95 -54.24 -84.49
C PRO A 53 -37.30 -53.56 -84.28
N LEU A 54 -37.36 -52.27 -84.61
CA LEU A 54 -38.60 -51.54 -84.88
C LEU A 54 -39.09 -51.80 -86.32
N CYS A 55 -39.24 -53.08 -86.65
CA CYS A 55 -40.29 -53.49 -87.58
C CYS A 55 -41.63 -53.48 -86.81
N GLN A 56 -42.76 -53.60 -87.53
CA GLN A 56 -44.08 -53.85 -86.93
C GLN A 56 -44.83 -52.69 -86.24
N LEU A 57 -44.73 -51.45 -86.73
CA LEU A 57 -45.83 -50.47 -86.58
C LEU A 57 -46.13 -49.65 -87.86
N HIS A 58 -45.90 -50.26 -89.03
CA HIS A 58 -46.30 -49.73 -90.35
C HIS A 58 -47.57 -50.41 -90.89
N LEU A 59 -48.46 -50.89 -90.02
CA LEU A 59 -49.73 -51.47 -90.47
C LEU A 59 -50.86 -51.26 -89.46
N CYS A 60 -51.41 -50.04 -89.46
CA CYS A 60 -52.84 -49.79 -89.37
C CYS A 60 -53.10 -48.32 -89.73
N LEU A 61 -54.19 -48.06 -90.47
CA LEU A 61 -54.67 -46.73 -90.91
C LEU A 61 -53.88 -46.06 -92.06
N LEU A 62 -53.64 -46.81 -93.14
CA LEU A 62 -53.94 -46.29 -94.48
C LEU A 62 -55.37 -46.74 -94.87
N PRO A 63 -56.36 -45.85 -94.90
CA PRO A 63 -57.56 -46.03 -95.70
C PRO A 63 -57.42 -45.30 -97.04
N ALA A 64 -57.68 -46.02 -98.13
CA ALA A 64 -57.93 -45.50 -99.48
C ALA A 64 -56.86 -44.60 -100.12
N VAL A 65 -55.90 -45.23 -100.81
CA VAL A 65 -55.46 -44.70 -102.12
C VAL A 65 -56.66 -44.84 -103.06
N GLY A 66 -57.45 -43.78 -103.17
CA GLY A 66 -58.70 -43.76 -103.91
C GLY A 66 -58.89 -42.45 -104.65
N SER A 67 -58.42 -42.41 -105.90
CA SER A 67 -58.91 -41.54 -106.98
C SER A 67 -59.22 -40.08 -106.62
N LEU A 68 -58.20 -39.21 -106.70
CA LEU A 68 -58.26 -37.92 -107.40
C LEU A 68 -56.87 -37.30 -107.41
N GLU A 69 -56.25 -37.15 -108.60
CA GLU A 69 -55.17 -36.18 -108.75
C GLU A 69 -55.71 -34.81 -108.32
N PRO A 70 -55.06 -34.13 -107.36
CA PRO A 70 -55.52 -32.81 -106.96
C PRO A 70 -55.43 -31.87 -108.16
N ARG A 71 -56.57 -31.29 -108.55
CA ARG A 71 -56.64 -30.18 -109.51
C ARG A 71 -55.56 -29.16 -109.16
N VAL A 72 -54.75 -28.76 -110.14
CA VAL A 72 -53.50 -28.02 -109.97
C VAL A 72 -53.71 -26.75 -109.13
N GLU A 73 -54.88 -26.13 -109.23
CA GLU A 73 -55.29 -24.95 -108.47
C GLU A 73 -55.30 -25.18 -106.94
N VAL A 74 -55.67 -26.37 -106.47
CA VAL A 74 -55.68 -26.72 -105.03
C VAL A 74 -54.26 -26.84 -104.50
N LEU A 75 -53.35 -27.41 -105.29
CA LEU A 75 -51.93 -27.49 -104.95
C LEU A 75 -51.29 -26.09 -104.93
N ILE A 76 -51.62 -25.23 -105.90
CA ILE A 76 -51.15 -23.83 -105.92
C ILE A 76 -51.60 -23.08 -104.66
N ASN A 77 -52.88 -23.16 -104.28
CA ASN A 77 -53.38 -22.51 -103.06
C ASN A 77 -52.67 -23.01 -101.81
N ARG A 78 -52.50 -24.34 -101.67
CA ARG A 78 -51.78 -24.95 -100.55
C ARG A 78 -50.30 -24.54 -100.51
N ILE A 79 -49.65 -24.40 -101.67
CA ILE A 79 -48.28 -23.90 -101.80
C ILE A 79 -48.20 -22.45 -101.34
N ASN A 80 -49.14 -21.59 -101.75
CA ASN A 80 -49.18 -20.18 -101.36
C ASN A 80 -49.41 -20.01 -99.85
N GLU A 81 -50.35 -20.75 -99.26
CA GLU A 81 -50.60 -20.79 -97.81
C GLU A 81 -49.32 -21.19 -97.04
N VAL A 82 -48.64 -22.25 -97.47
CA VAL A 82 -47.41 -22.74 -96.85
C VAL A 82 -46.25 -21.75 -97.03
N GLN A 83 -46.14 -21.08 -98.18
CA GLN A 83 -45.14 -20.04 -98.40
C GLN A 83 -45.39 -18.80 -97.54
N GLN A 84 -46.66 -18.37 -97.39
CA GLN A 84 -47.04 -17.27 -96.52
C GLN A 84 -46.81 -17.61 -95.04
N ALA A 85 -47.19 -18.82 -94.61
CA ALA A 85 -46.92 -19.30 -93.26
C ALA A 85 -45.41 -19.40 -92.97
N LYS A 86 -44.62 -19.89 -93.94
CA LYS A 86 -43.15 -19.89 -93.88
C LYS A 86 -42.59 -18.47 -93.75
N LYS A 87 -43.09 -17.51 -94.53
CA LYS A 87 -42.67 -16.10 -94.45
C LYS A 87 -42.95 -15.53 -93.07
N LYS A 88 -44.20 -15.63 -92.59
CA LYS A 88 -44.60 -15.17 -91.25
C LYS A 88 -43.77 -15.82 -90.14
N ALA A 89 -43.58 -17.15 -90.19
CA ALA A 89 -42.74 -17.85 -89.21
C ALA A 89 -41.26 -17.41 -89.28
N SER A 90 -40.74 -17.05 -90.46
CA SER A 90 -39.38 -16.51 -90.58
C SER A 90 -39.24 -15.08 -90.07
N GLU A 91 -40.31 -14.27 -90.16
CA GLU A 91 -40.39 -12.93 -89.55
C GLU A 91 -40.44 -13.05 -88.02
N GLU A 92 -41.33 -13.90 -87.49
CA GLU A 92 -41.45 -14.19 -86.04
C GLU A 92 -40.14 -14.78 -85.45
N LEU A 93 -39.43 -15.65 -86.18
CA LEU A 93 -38.10 -16.13 -85.78
C LEU A 93 -37.04 -15.03 -85.78
N GLY A 94 -37.15 -14.05 -86.69
CA GLY A 94 -36.30 -12.87 -86.71
C GLY A 94 -36.54 -11.96 -85.51
N GLU A 95 -37.80 -11.68 -85.19
CA GLU A 95 -38.21 -10.90 -84.01
C GLU A 95 -37.81 -11.60 -82.71
N ALA A 96 -38.09 -12.90 -82.57
CA ALA A 96 -37.67 -13.68 -81.40
C ALA A 96 -36.14 -13.65 -81.20
N ARG A 97 -35.37 -13.62 -82.30
CA ARG A 97 -33.91 -13.48 -82.25
C ARG A 97 -33.47 -12.08 -81.80
N THR A 98 -34.09 -11.00 -82.28
CA THR A 98 -33.72 -9.64 -81.80
C THR A 98 -34.06 -9.44 -80.33
N VAL A 99 -35.17 -10.01 -79.85
CA VAL A 99 -35.54 -10.03 -78.43
C VAL A 99 -34.53 -10.83 -77.61
N TRP A 100 -34.11 -12.01 -78.09
CA TRP A 100 -33.07 -12.80 -77.41
C TRP A 100 -31.72 -12.06 -77.34
N GLU A 101 -31.30 -11.41 -78.42
CA GLU A 101 -30.08 -10.59 -78.46
C GLU A 101 -30.17 -9.34 -77.57
N ALA A 102 -31.36 -8.79 -77.33
CA ALA A 102 -31.58 -7.70 -76.37
C ALA A 102 -31.48 -8.20 -74.92
N LEU A 103 -32.19 -9.28 -74.58
CA LEU A 103 -32.16 -9.89 -73.24
C LEU A 103 -30.75 -10.38 -72.86
N GLN A 104 -29.97 -10.88 -73.82
CA GLN A 104 -28.57 -11.26 -73.57
C GLN A 104 -27.72 -10.04 -73.15
N LYS A 105 -27.90 -8.88 -73.80
CA LYS A 105 -27.20 -7.64 -73.42
C LYS A 105 -27.62 -7.15 -72.04
N GLU A 106 -28.91 -7.24 -71.70
CA GLU A 106 -29.41 -6.90 -70.36
C GLU A 106 -28.82 -7.82 -69.29
N LEU A 107 -28.73 -9.13 -69.55
CA LEU A 107 -28.06 -10.08 -68.64
C LEU A 107 -26.59 -9.72 -68.44
N ASP A 108 -25.86 -9.34 -69.50
CA ASP A 108 -24.46 -8.93 -69.40
C ASP A 108 -24.28 -7.62 -68.62
N VAL A 109 -25.21 -6.66 -68.76
CA VAL A 109 -25.27 -5.45 -67.92
C VAL A 109 -25.51 -5.81 -66.46
N LEU A 110 -26.51 -6.66 -66.16
CA LEU A 110 -26.82 -7.12 -64.79
C LEU A 110 -25.66 -7.90 -64.15
N HIS A 111 -24.91 -8.69 -64.93
CA HIS A 111 -23.67 -9.33 -64.46
C HIS A 111 -22.60 -8.29 -64.09
N GLY A 112 -22.43 -7.24 -64.91
CA GLY A 112 -21.54 -6.12 -64.61
C GLY A 112 -21.96 -5.34 -63.36
N GLU A 113 -23.25 -5.07 -63.18
CA GLU A 113 -23.79 -4.41 -61.99
C GLU A 113 -23.61 -5.25 -60.72
N LYS A 114 -23.89 -6.56 -60.79
CA LYS A 114 -23.64 -7.50 -59.69
C LYS A 114 -22.18 -7.50 -59.27
N ALA A 115 -21.24 -7.49 -60.22
CA ALA A 115 -19.81 -7.41 -59.94
C ALA A 115 -19.44 -6.07 -59.25
N ARG A 116 -19.94 -4.93 -59.76
CA ARG A 116 -19.73 -3.60 -59.17
C ARG A 116 -20.27 -3.52 -57.73
N VAL A 117 -21.48 -4.04 -57.48
CA VAL A 117 -22.08 -4.04 -56.13
C VAL A 117 -21.27 -4.92 -55.17
N GLN A 118 -20.78 -6.08 -55.61
CA GLN A 118 -19.90 -6.93 -54.81
C GLN A 118 -18.57 -6.23 -54.46
N GLU A 119 -17.97 -5.51 -55.42
CA GLU A 119 -16.76 -4.72 -55.18
C GLU A 119 -17.00 -3.59 -54.17
N ILE A 120 -18.11 -2.87 -54.30
CA ILE A 120 -18.53 -1.83 -53.34
C ILE A 120 -18.74 -2.43 -51.95
N LEU A 121 -19.41 -3.59 -51.84
CA LEU A 121 -19.61 -4.28 -50.57
C LEU A 121 -18.27 -4.64 -49.91
N ASN A 122 -17.34 -5.24 -50.65
CA ASN A 122 -16.00 -5.59 -50.16
C ASN A 122 -15.25 -4.34 -49.68
N LYS A 123 -15.28 -3.24 -50.45
CA LYS A 123 -14.67 -1.95 -50.08
C LYS A 123 -15.29 -1.37 -48.79
N LYS A 124 -16.61 -1.46 -48.62
CA LYS A 124 -17.31 -1.01 -47.39
C LYS A 124 -16.98 -1.89 -46.18
N GLN A 125 -16.85 -3.20 -46.36
CA GLN A 125 -16.43 -4.13 -45.31
C GLN A 125 -15.01 -3.83 -44.81
N GLU A 126 -14.07 -3.57 -45.73
CA GLU A 126 -12.70 -3.20 -45.32
C GLU A 126 -12.63 -1.81 -44.69
N THR A 127 -13.39 -0.83 -45.20
CA THR A 127 -13.52 0.49 -44.55
C THR A 127 -14.05 0.35 -43.12
N LEU A 128 -15.05 -0.50 -42.90
CA LEU A 128 -15.60 -0.78 -41.57
C LEU A 128 -14.59 -1.46 -40.64
N ARG A 129 -13.75 -2.36 -41.18
CA ARG A 129 -12.66 -3.00 -40.43
C ARG A 129 -11.64 -1.97 -39.94
N ILE A 130 -11.17 -1.10 -40.83
CA ILE A 130 -10.20 -0.03 -40.50
C ILE A 130 -10.77 0.93 -39.46
N LEU A 131 -12.03 1.36 -39.62
CA LEU A 131 -12.69 2.25 -38.64
C LEU A 131 -12.81 1.61 -37.25
N ARG A 132 -13.15 0.32 -37.17
CA ARG A 132 -13.21 -0.42 -35.89
C ARG A 132 -11.86 -0.47 -35.18
N LEU A 133 -10.78 -0.71 -35.92
CA LEU A 133 -9.42 -0.70 -35.36
C LEU A 133 -9.06 0.70 -34.83
N HIS A 134 -9.34 1.76 -35.58
CA HIS A 134 -9.07 3.13 -35.12
C HIS A 134 -9.89 3.50 -33.88
N CYS A 135 -11.16 3.07 -33.76
CA CYS A 135 -11.92 3.26 -32.51
C CYS A 135 -11.25 2.56 -31.32
N GLN A 136 -10.86 1.28 -31.46
CA GLN A 136 -10.17 0.51 -30.41
C GLN A 136 -8.82 1.14 -30.03
N GLU A 137 -8.06 1.63 -30.99
CA GLU A 137 -6.82 2.36 -30.74
C GLU A 137 -7.07 3.62 -29.91
N LYS A 138 -8.08 4.42 -30.26
CA LYS A 138 -8.44 5.65 -29.53
C LYS A 138 -8.98 5.37 -28.13
N GLU A 139 -9.77 4.32 -27.95
CA GLU A 139 -10.20 3.84 -26.63
C GLU A 139 -8.99 3.42 -25.78
N SER A 140 -8.03 2.66 -26.34
CA SER A 140 -6.80 2.29 -25.64
C SER A 140 -5.91 3.49 -25.30
N GLU A 141 -5.86 4.50 -26.17
CA GLU A 141 -5.12 5.75 -25.96
C GLU A 141 -5.75 6.58 -24.83
N ALA A 142 -7.08 6.67 -24.80
CA ALA A 142 -7.83 7.33 -23.74
C ALA A 142 -7.65 6.61 -22.38
N GLN A 143 -7.68 5.28 -22.37
CA GLN A 143 -7.42 4.46 -21.17
C GLN A 143 -6.00 4.70 -20.63
N ARG A 144 -4.96 4.63 -21.49
CA ARG A 144 -3.56 4.93 -21.08
C ARG A 144 -3.43 6.34 -20.50
N LYS A 145 -4.06 7.35 -21.12
CA LYS A 145 -4.08 8.73 -20.62
C LYS A 145 -4.80 8.84 -19.27
N HIS A 146 -5.89 8.12 -19.08
CA HIS A 146 -6.61 8.09 -17.80
C HIS A 146 -5.75 7.49 -16.68
N THR A 147 -5.11 6.34 -16.91
CA THR A 147 -4.19 5.71 -15.94
C THR A 147 -3.04 6.66 -15.57
N LEU A 148 -2.36 7.25 -16.55
CA LEU A 148 -1.27 8.19 -16.29
C LEU A 148 -1.73 9.44 -15.51
N LEU A 149 -2.91 9.98 -15.81
CA LEU A 149 -3.49 11.09 -15.04
C LEU A 149 -3.84 10.68 -13.61
N GLN A 150 -4.25 9.43 -13.38
CA GLN A 150 -4.52 8.89 -12.05
C GLN A 150 -3.22 8.74 -11.24
N GLU A 151 -2.16 8.18 -11.85
CA GLU A 151 -0.81 8.12 -11.26
C GLU A 151 -0.28 9.52 -10.87
N TYR A 152 -0.48 10.53 -11.73
CA TYR A 152 -0.10 11.90 -11.40
C TYR A 152 -0.89 12.48 -10.22
N LYS A 153 -2.21 12.22 -10.13
CA LYS A 153 -3.02 12.64 -8.96
C LYS A 153 -2.52 12.01 -7.67
N GLU A 154 -2.24 10.71 -7.70
CA GLU A 154 -1.74 9.96 -6.53
C GLU A 154 -0.36 10.47 -6.11
N ARG A 155 0.54 10.74 -7.07
CA ARG A 155 1.84 11.35 -6.79
C ARG A 155 1.72 12.76 -6.21
N ILE A 156 0.81 13.60 -6.73
CA ILE A 156 0.54 14.94 -6.19
C ILE A 156 -0.01 14.83 -4.76
N PHE A 157 -0.91 13.89 -4.49
CA PHE A 157 -1.45 13.64 -3.16
C PHE A 157 -0.34 13.25 -2.16
N VAL A 158 0.50 12.27 -2.50
CA VAL A 158 1.63 11.84 -1.66
C VAL A 158 2.59 13.00 -1.36
N LEU A 159 2.98 13.77 -2.38
CA LEU A 159 3.87 14.93 -2.18
C LEU A 159 3.21 16.03 -1.33
N THR A 160 1.91 16.26 -1.49
CA THR A 160 1.16 17.25 -0.71
C THR A 160 1.10 16.85 0.77
N SER A 161 0.83 15.58 1.07
CA SER A 161 0.88 15.05 2.44
C SER A 161 2.26 15.18 3.05
N GLN A 162 3.33 14.78 2.33
CA GLN A 162 4.71 14.92 2.80
C GLN A 162 5.09 16.36 3.14
N ILE A 163 4.64 17.34 2.33
CA ILE A 163 4.87 18.77 2.60
C ILE A 163 4.17 19.22 3.88
N GLU A 164 2.91 18.82 4.13
CA GLU A 164 2.21 19.22 5.35
C GLU A 164 2.76 18.50 6.59
N ASP A 165 3.15 17.22 6.47
CA ASP A 165 3.82 16.47 7.54
C ASP A 165 5.14 17.16 7.95
N GLU A 166 5.97 17.57 6.99
CA GLU A 166 7.23 18.25 7.27
C GLU A 166 7.02 19.66 7.84
N LYS A 167 6.02 20.40 7.34
CA LYS A 167 5.59 21.67 7.96
C LYS A 167 5.14 21.48 9.41
N ASN A 168 4.45 20.39 9.72
CA ASN A 168 4.02 20.06 11.08
C ASN A 168 5.20 19.70 11.98
N LYS A 169 6.18 18.92 11.51
CA LYS A 169 7.44 18.69 12.24
C LYS A 169 8.16 20.00 12.54
N GLN A 170 8.28 20.90 11.55
CA GLN A 170 8.89 22.22 11.76
C GLN A 170 8.11 23.10 12.75
N ARG A 171 6.77 23.05 12.73
CA ARG A 171 5.93 23.72 13.75
C ARG A 171 6.22 23.15 15.14
N GLN A 172 6.27 21.82 15.28
CA GLN A 172 6.55 21.18 16.56
C GLN A 172 7.96 21.51 17.08
N LEU A 173 8.97 21.51 16.22
CA LEU A 173 10.32 21.93 16.61
C LEU A 173 10.35 23.37 17.13
N ARG A 174 9.67 24.31 16.46
CA ARG A 174 9.56 25.70 16.93
C ARG A 174 8.90 25.77 18.32
N LEU A 175 7.76 25.09 18.52
CA LEU A 175 7.07 25.06 19.81
C LEU A 175 7.96 24.46 20.92
N ASN A 176 8.64 23.33 20.65
CA ASN A 176 9.56 22.73 21.62
C ASN A 176 10.74 23.66 21.99
N PHE A 177 11.23 24.47 21.05
CA PHE A 177 12.26 25.49 21.32
C PHE A 177 11.70 26.68 22.11
N GLU A 178 10.48 27.12 21.81
CA GLU A 178 9.77 28.17 22.56
C GLU A 178 9.52 27.74 24.01
N GLU A 179 9.07 26.50 24.24
CA GLU A 179 8.92 25.90 25.58
C GLU A 179 10.24 25.85 26.37
N GLN A 180 11.35 25.47 25.71
CA GLN A 180 12.68 25.45 26.34
C GLN A 180 13.19 26.86 26.69
N LEU A 181 12.86 27.87 25.88
CA LEU A 181 13.20 29.26 26.16
C LEU A 181 12.37 29.81 27.32
N GLU A 182 11.07 29.51 27.39
CA GLU A 182 10.20 29.94 28.48
C GLU A 182 10.64 29.33 29.83
N GLU A 183 10.99 28.04 29.85
CA GLU A 183 11.55 27.36 31.03
C GLU A 183 12.87 28.02 31.47
N LEU A 184 13.80 28.29 30.55
CA LEU A 184 15.07 28.96 30.87
C LEU A 184 14.86 30.40 31.39
N MET A 185 13.90 31.13 30.82
CA MET A 185 13.53 32.47 31.27
C MET A 185 12.87 32.44 32.67
N GLY A 186 12.06 31.42 32.95
CA GLY A 186 11.53 31.13 34.28
C GLY A 186 12.65 30.89 35.30
N GLN A 187 13.57 29.98 35.01
CA GLN A 187 14.73 29.69 35.86
C GLN A 187 15.60 30.94 36.10
N HIS A 188 15.83 31.76 35.07
CA HIS A 188 16.57 33.02 35.22
C HIS A 188 15.83 34.00 36.15
N LYS A 189 14.52 34.13 36.00
CA LYS A 189 13.67 34.97 36.85
C LYS A 189 13.70 34.51 38.32
N ASP A 190 13.55 33.21 38.58
CA ASP A 190 13.56 32.65 39.94
C ASP A 190 14.94 32.83 40.61
N LEU A 191 16.04 32.65 39.87
CA LEU A 191 17.38 32.96 40.35
C LEU A 191 17.55 34.47 40.65
N TRP A 192 17.02 35.34 39.80
CA TRP A 192 17.08 36.79 40.03
C TRP A 192 16.22 37.24 41.22
N GLU A 193 15.06 36.64 41.44
CA GLU A 193 14.20 36.91 42.60
C GLU A 193 14.78 36.37 43.92
N SER A 194 15.49 35.24 43.88
CA SER A 194 16.19 34.71 45.06
C SER A 194 17.46 35.51 45.41
N HIS A 195 18.24 35.94 44.42
CA HIS A 195 19.44 36.76 44.59
C HIS A 195 19.20 38.27 44.58
N ARG A 196 17.95 38.72 44.81
CA ARG A 196 17.60 40.14 44.80
C ARG A 196 18.47 40.91 45.82
N PRO A 197 19.17 42.00 45.42
CA PRO A 197 20.15 42.64 46.30
C PRO A 197 19.57 43.11 47.65
N GLU A 198 18.32 43.57 47.68
CA GLU A 198 17.67 44.03 48.91
C GLU A 198 17.32 42.87 49.84
N ARG A 199 17.14 41.65 49.31
CA ARG A 199 16.95 40.43 50.10
C ARG A 199 18.28 39.98 50.69
N LEU A 200 19.31 39.82 49.85
CA LEU A 200 20.64 39.41 50.29
C LEU A 200 21.24 40.38 51.32
N ALA A 201 21.08 41.69 51.13
CA ALA A 201 21.53 42.69 52.09
C ALA A 201 20.85 42.54 53.46
N ARG A 202 19.54 42.25 53.50
CA ARG A 202 18.82 41.98 54.76
C ARG A 202 19.33 40.70 55.42
N GLU A 203 19.48 39.61 54.66
CA GLU A 203 19.99 38.33 55.17
C GLU A 203 21.42 38.49 55.74
N LEU A 204 22.31 39.20 55.03
CA LEU A 204 23.66 39.53 55.51
C LEU A 204 23.62 40.36 56.81
N CYS A 205 22.84 41.45 56.88
CA CYS A 205 22.74 42.25 58.10
C CYS A 205 22.22 41.44 59.31
N THR A 206 21.31 40.48 59.09
CA THR A 206 20.87 39.57 60.17
C THR A 206 21.96 38.58 60.60
N LEU A 207 22.76 38.08 59.67
CA LEU A 207 23.89 37.18 59.97
C LEU A 207 25.02 37.92 60.68
N ASP A 208 25.36 39.14 60.26
CA ASP A 208 26.37 39.97 60.93
C ASP A 208 25.93 40.33 62.36
N SER A 209 24.65 40.70 62.57
CA SER A 209 24.10 40.97 63.90
C SER A 209 24.17 39.72 64.81
N SER A 210 23.84 38.54 64.27
CA SER A 210 23.91 37.26 65.00
C SER A 210 25.37 36.88 65.34
N LYS A 211 26.28 37.06 64.39
CA LYS A 211 27.73 36.85 64.59
C LYS A 211 28.29 37.76 65.67
N GLU A 212 27.95 39.05 65.65
CA GLU A 212 28.35 39.98 66.71
C GLU A 212 27.83 39.58 68.09
N GLN A 213 26.59 39.07 68.17
CA GLN A 213 26.04 38.58 69.42
C GLN A 213 26.82 37.36 69.91
N LEU A 214 27.07 36.37 69.04
CA LEU A 214 27.84 35.16 69.38
C LEU A 214 29.27 35.50 69.83
N LEU A 215 29.94 36.48 69.21
CA LEU A 215 31.25 36.95 69.65
C LEU A 215 31.22 37.57 71.06
N LYS A 216 30.19 38.36 71.37
CA LYS A 216 30.00 38.94 72.73
C LYS A 216 29.71 37.85 73.77
N GLU A 217 28.97 36.81 73.40
CA GLU A 217 28.73 35.64 74.24
C GLU A 217 30.01 34.81 74.45
N GLU A 218 30.82 34.60 73.39
CA GLU A 218 32.13 33.93 73.45
C GLU A 218 33.12 34.68 74.34
N GLU A 219 33.25 36.00 74.17
CA GLU A 219 34.10 36.86 75.02
C GLU A 219 33.70 36.74 76.50
N LEU A 220 32.38 36.80 76.80
CA LEU A 220 31.86 36.66 78.15
C LEU A 220 32.14 35.26 78.74
N VAL A 221 32.00 34.20 77.94
CA VAL A 221 32.34 32.83 78.35
C VAL A 221 33.86 32.70 78.57
N GLY A 222 34.69 33.31 77.73
CA GLY A 222 36.14 33.36 77.89
C GLY A 222 36.56 34.04 79.19
N VAL A 223 35.95 35.18 79.53
CA VAL A 223 36.18 35.88 80.82
C VAL A 223 35.75 35.01 82.00
N LYS A 224 34.58 34.39 81.95
CA LYS A 224 34.10 33.46 83.00
C LYS A 224 35.03 32.26 83.16
N LEU A 225 35.51 31.69 82.06
CA LEU A 225 36.42 30.54 82.07
C LEU A 225 37.79 30.91 82.67
N GLN A 226 38.32 32.10 82.37
CA GLN A 226 39.54 32.62 83.01
C GLN A 226 39.32 32.86 84.51
N ASP A 227 38.12 33.29 84.92
CA ASP A 227 37.82 33.47 86.33
C ASP A 227 37.74 32.13 87.09
N VAL A 228 36.98 31.17 86.56
CA VAL A 228 36.95 29.79 87.09
C VAL A 228 38.35 29.17 87.11
N LYS A 229 39.17 29.39 86.07
CA LYS A 229 40.57 28.95 86.05
C LYS A 229 41.39 29.59 87.17
N ARG A 230 41.26 30.90 87.43
CA ARG A 230 41.94 31.58 88.55
C ARG A 230 41.45 31.06 89.90
N GLN A 231 40.15 30.81 90.06
CA GLN A 231 39.59 30.20 91.26
C GLN A 231 40.17 28.79 91.48
N LEU A 232 40.20 27.95 90.45
CA LEU A 232 40.83 26.62 90.50
C LEU A 232 42.33 26.71 90.82
N CYS A 233 43.09 27.62 90.20
CA CYS A 233 44.50 27.84 90.54
C CYS A 233 44.73 28.43 91.95
N SER A 234 43.72 29.09 92.54
CA SER A 234 43.79 29.57 93.92
C SER A 234 43.38 28.50 94.94
N LEU A 235 42.57 27.53 94.54
CA LEU A 235 42.19 26.37 95.35
C LEU A 235 43.25 25.27 95.28
N CYS A 236 43.84 25.05 94.11
CA CYS A 236 45.08 24.32 93.91
C CYS A 236 46.29 25.22 94.25
N GLY A 237 46.44 25.53 95.53
CA GLY A 237 47.72 25.99 96.08
C GLY A 237 48.84 25.01 95.73
N ALA A 238 50.09 25.47 95.79
CA ALA A 238 51.26 24.82 95.18
C ALA A 238 51.64 23.43 95.75
N GLU A 239 50.86 22.41 95.43
CA GLU A 239 51.30 21.02 95.30
C GLU A 239 51.48 20.67 93.82
N GLY A 240 52.39 19.74 93.54
CA GLY A 240 52.80 19.39 92.18
C GLY A 240 51.72 18.71 91.34
N PRO A 241 52.06 18.21 90.14
CA PRO A 241 51.11 17.48 89.30
C PRO A 241 50.66 16.20 90.00
N ALA A 242 49.56 16.29 90.74
CA ALA A 242 48.80 15.14 91.17
C ALA A 242 48.34 14.44 89.89
N THR A 243 48.90 13.25 89.66
CA THR A 243 48.41 12.31 88.66
C THR A 243 46.98 11.93 89.04
N VAL A 244 46.02 12.75 88.59
CA VAL A 244 44.62 12.33 88.47
C VAL A 244 44.67 10.99 87.74
N PRO A 245 44.13 9.89 88.32
CA PRO A 245 44.26 8.59 87.68
C PRO A 245 43.39 8.57 86.42
N GLU A 246 44.03 8.87 85.30
CA GLU A 246 43.51 8.87 83.94
C GLU A 246 43.09 7.43 83.59
N GLY A 247 41.87 7.09 84.01
CA GLY A 247 41.40 5.70 84.08
C GLY A 247 40.32 5.40 85.13
N LEU A 248 40.03 6.29 86.09
CA LEU A 248 38.90 6.09 87.02
C LEU A 248 37.56 6.04 86.28
N PHE A 249 37.32 6.93 85.31
CA PHE A 249 36.12 6.87 84.47
C PHE A 249 36.07 5.58 83.64
N LEU A 250 37.20 5.15 83.06
CA LEU A 250 37.28 3.91 82.27
C LEU A 250 37.03 2.62 83.08
N ARG A 251 37.02 2.70 84.42
CA ARG A 251 36.67 1.61 85.34
C ARG A 251 35.31 1.81 86.03
N SER A 252 34.57 2.84 85.67
CA SER A 252 33.26 3.13 86.23
C SER A 252 32.16 2.29 85.57
N GLN A 253 31.04 2.11 86.27
CA GLN A 253 29.89 1.39 85.74
C GLN A 253 29.30 2.10 84.52
N GLU A 254 29.38 3.43 84.49
CA GLU A 254 28.91 4.30 83.40
C GLU A 254 29.70 4.06 82.11
N ALA A 255 31.03 3.94 82.19
CA ALA A 255 31.85 3.61 81.02
C ALA A 255 31.59 2.17 80.53
N ALA A 256 31.39 1.21 81.43
CA ALA A 256 31.02 -0.16 81.06
C ALA A 256 29.66 -0.19 80.33
N THR A 257 28.67 0.56 80.83
CA THR A 257 27.34 0.70 80.20
C THR A 257 27.44 1.39 78.84
N ALA A 258 28.26 2.44 78.70
CA ALA A 258 28.49 3.12 77.43
C ALA A 258 29.11 2.16 76.39
N VAL A 259 30.11 1.37 76.77
CA VAL A 259 30.73 0.36 75.89
C VAL A 259 29.71 -0.71 75.47
N GLN A 260 28.84 -1.17 76.36
CA GLN A 260 27.77 -2.11 76.01
C GLN A 260 26.77 -1.52 75.00
N LEU A 261 26.33 -0.27 75.20
CA LEU A 261 25.45 0.41 74.25
C LEU A 261 26.12 0.61 72.88
N PHE A 262 27.41 0.97 72.84
CA PHE A 262 28.16 1.04 71.58
C PHE A 262 28.32 -0.32 70.90
N GLN A 263 28.50 -1.40 71.66
CA GLN A 263 28.55 -2.77 71.10
C GLN A 263 27.18 -3.19 70.54
N GLU A 264 26.08 -2.87 71.23
CA GLU A 264 24.73 -3.18 70.79
C GLU A 264 24.34 -2.41 69.52
N GLU A 265 24.63 -1.10 69.47
CA GLU A 265 24.38 -0.27 68.29
C GLU A 265 25.28 -0.65 67.11
N ASN A 266 26.55 -1.00 67.34
CA ASN A 266 27.42 -1.54 66.29
C ASN A 266 26.88 -2.86 65.74
N SER A 267 26.41 -3.78 66.60
CA SER A 267 25.81 -5.04 66.16
C SER A 267 24.56 -4.81 65.29
N LYS A 268 23.68 -3.87 65.68
CA LYS A 268 22.51 -3.48 64.86
C LYS A 268 22.93 -2.84 63.53
N ALA A 269 23.97 -2.02 63.54
CA ALA A 269 24.49 -1.40 62.32
C ALA A 269 25.07 -2.45 61.35
N GLU A 270 25.81 -3.43 61.85
CA GLU A 270 26.32 -4.57 61.06
C GLU A 270 25.18 -5.39 60.45
N GLU A 271 24.14 -5.73 61.22
CA GLU A 271 22.95 -6.45 60.71
C GLU A 271 22.24 -5.67 59.58
N LEU A 272 22.09 -4.35 59.74
CA LEU A 272 21.49 -3.49 58.71
C LEU A 272 22.35 -3.39 57.45
N LEU A 273 23.68 -3.32 57.60
CA LEU A 273 24.62 -3.34 56.48
C LEU A 273 24.59 -4.68 55.74
N GLU A 274 24.56 -5.80 56.45
CA GLU A 274 24.39 -7.13 55.86
C GLU A 274 23.05 -7.27 55.12
N ALA A 275 21.94 -6.85 55.73
CA ALA A 275 20.63 -6.89 55.10
C ALA A 275 20.58 -6.02 53.82
N SER A 276 21.24 -4.86 53.84
CA SER A 276 21.40 -3.99 52.67
C SER A 276 22.25 -4.65 51.58
N ALA A 277 23.39 -5.25 51.94
CA ALA A 277 24.28 -5.96 51.01
C ALA A 277 23.58 -7.14 50.33
N ARG A 278 22.85 -7.96 51.10
CA ARG A 278 22.05 -9.09 50.57
C ARG A 278 20.97 -8.61 49.59
N ARG A 279 20.27 -7.50 49.89
CA ARG A 279 19.30 -6.86 48.97
C ARG A 279 19.98 -6.34 47.71
N HIS A 280 21.15 -5.70 47.83
CA HIS A 280 21.91 -5.19 46.69
C HIS A 280 22.34 -6.32 45.75
N GLN A 281 22.90 -7.42 46.27
CA GLN A 281 23.25 -8.61 45.49
C GLN A 281 22.03 -9.21 44.78
N GLN A 282 20.88 -9.33 45.46
CA GLN A 282 19.65 -9.85 44.85
C GLN A 282 19.14 -8.96 43.71
N LEU A 283 19.22 -7.63 43.86
CA LEU A 283 18.89 -6.67 42.80
C LEU A 283 19.89 -6.73 41.64
N GLN A 284 21.18 -6.88 41.92
CA GLN A 284 22.24 -7.01 40.92
C GLN A 284 22.02 -8.26 40.04
N LEU A 285 21.69 -9.40 40.66
CA LEU A 285 21.33 -10.63 39.96
C LEU A 285 20.08 -10.47 39.09
N LYS A 286 19.00 -9.86 39.62
CA LYS A 286 17.79 -9.53 38.83
C LYS A 286 18.12 -8.62 37.64
N CYS A 287 18.96 -7.60 37.83
CA CYS A 287 19.41 -6.72 36.76
C CYS A 287 20.22 -7.46 35.69
N GLN A 288 21.11 -8.39 36.07
CA GLN A 288 21.82 -9.24 35.10
C GLN A 288 20.85 -10.14 34.32
N GLN A 289 19.90 -10.80 34.98
CA GLN A 289 18.87 -11.62 34.34
C GLN A 289 18.01 -10.81 33.35
N LEU A 290 17.61 -9.59 33.72
CA LEU A 290 16.84 -8.70 32.84
C LEU A 290 17.67 -8.21 31.64
N ARG A 291 18.97 -7.91 31.82
CA ARG A 291 19.88 -7.60 30.71
C ARG A 291 20.01 -8.77 29.73
N GLN A 292 20.18 -10.00 30.25
CA GLN A 292 20.22 -11.21 29.42
C GLN A 292 18.89 -11.46 28.70
N ARG A 293 17.73 -11.27 29.37
CA ARG A 293 16.42 -11.35 28.70
C ARG A 293 16.31 -10.31 27.59
N ARG A 294 16.66 -9.05 27.85
CA ARG A 294 16.65 -7.98 26.83
C ARG A 294 17.56 -8.30 25.65
N GLN A 295 18.75 -8.86 25.90
CA GLN A 295 19.63 -9.35 24.83
C GLN A 295 18.98 -10.49 24.06
N ARG A 296 18.41 -11.52 24.71
CA ARG A 296 17.69 -12.60 24.02
C ARG A 296 16.52 -12.11 23.16
N TRP A 297 15.73 -11.15 23.65
CA TRP A 297 14.70 -10.49 22.86
C TRP A 297 15.29 -9.75 21.65
N ALA A 298 16.36 -8.96 21.84
CA ALA A 298 17.04 -8.26 20.75
C ALA A 298 17.61 -9.22 19.69
N TRP A 299 18.28 -10.30 20.09
CA TRP A 299 18.77 -11.35 19.19
C TRP A 299 17.60 -12.03 18.44
N GLY A 300 16.49 -12.35 19.11
CA GLY A 300 15.30 -12.90 18.46
C GLY A 300 14.66 -11.95 17.44
N THR A 301 14.62 -10.65 17.74
CA THR A 301 14.12 -9.61 16.81
C THR A 301 15.04 -9.41 15.61
N VAL A 302 16.37 -9.45 15.80
CA VAL A 302 17.36 -9.28 14.71
C VAL A 302 17.42 -10.50 13.78
N HIS A 303 17.14 -11.71 14.27
CA HIS A 303 17.16 -12.94 13.47
C HIS A 303 15.77 -13.42 12.98
N GLY A 304 14.72 -12.63 13.16
CA GLY A 304 13.40 -12.91 12.55
C GLY A 304 12.68 -14.16 13.07
N LEU A 305 13.03 -14.65 14.26
CA LEU A 305 12.34 -15.80 14.87
C LEU A 305 11.19 -15.32 15.76
N SER A 306 9.97 -15.56 15.27
CA SER A 306 8.74 -15.21 15.97
C SER A 306 8.56 -16.06 17.25
N PRO A 307 8.30 -15.46 18.42
CA PRO A 307 8.10 -16.21 19.66
C PRO A 307 6.68 -16.78 19.71
N ARG A 308 6.50 -17.95 19.08
CA ARG A 308 5.50 -18.94 19.48
C ARG A 308 6.21 -20.22 19.91
N ASP A 309 5.63 -20.89 20.89
CA ASP A 309 6.01 -22.21 21.42
C ASP A 309 7.36 -22.29 22.17
N ALA A 310 7.42 -21.58 23.31
CA ALA A 310 8.33 -21.89 24.41
C ALA A 310 7.58 -22.65 25.52
N GLY A 311 7.20 -23.90 25.23
CA GLY A 311 6.34 -24.71 26.09
C GLY A 311 6.62 -26.22 26.00
N ARG A 312 7.86 -26.65 26.28
CA ARG A 312 8.20 -28.02 26.66
C ARG A 312 9.60 -28.12 27.27
N ASP A 313 9.74 -29.01 28.24
CA ASP A 313 10.99 -29.30 28.95
C ASP A 313 12.04 -29.97 28.03
N GLY A 314 13.29 -29.59 28.23
CA GLY A 314 14.47 -30.15 27.57
C GLY A 314 15.75 -29.71 28.30
N PRO A 315 16.78 -30.56 28.44
CA PRO A 315 17.88 -30.34 29.37
C PRO A 315 18.85 -29.22 28.93
N PRO A 316 19.59 -28.60 29.88
CA PRO A 316 20.55 -27.56 29.54
C PRO A 316 21.76 -28.14 28.81
N CYS A 317 22.01 -27.68 27.59
CA CYS A 317 23.27 -27.95 26.89
C CYS A 317 24.44 -27.25 27.61
N SER A 318 25.53 -27.99 27.76
CA SER A 318 26.67 -27.65 28.60
C SER A 318 27.70 -26.74 27.90
N LEU A 319 28.39 -25.94 28.72
CA LEU A 319 29.73 -25.36 28.49
C LEU A 319 29.85 -24.16 27.50
N PRO A 320 30.91 -23.33 27.64
CA PRO A 320 31.57 -22.92 28.89
C PRO A 320 31.69 -21.39 29.04
N CYS A 321 31.65 -20.91 30.28
CA CYS A 321 32.10 -19.55 30.60
C CYS A 321 33.63 -19.50 30.54
N LEU A 322 34.21 -18.63 29.72
CA LEU A 322 35.63 -18.29 29.77
C LEU A 322 35.84 -16.95 30.47
N GLY A 323 36.59 -17.01 31.58
CA GLY A 323 37.56 -16.00 31.98
C GLY A 323 37.06 -14.58 32.27
N LEU A 324 36.70 -14.32 33.53
CA LEU A 324 37.04 -13.03 34.13
C LEU A 324 38.57 -12.95 34.25
N LEU A 325 39.19 -11.95 33.62
CA LEU A 325 40.52 -11.49 34.01
C LEU A 325 40.40 -10.12 34.67
N THR A 326 40.74 -10.11 35.95
CA THR A 326 40.85 -8.94 36.81
C THR A 326 42.04 -8.08 36.42
N SER A 327 41.87 -6.76 36.40
CA SER A 327 42.57 -5.84 37.33
C SER A 327 42.15 -4.37 37.13
N PRO A 328 42.16 -3.55 38.20
CA PRO A 328 41.91 -2.10 38.13
C PRO A 328 43.22 -1.31 38.05
N VAL A 329 43.23 -0.14 37.39
CA VAL A 329 44.15 0.98 37.72
C VAL A 329 43.46 2.32 37.40
N SER A 330 43.68 3.30 38.29
CA SER A 330 43.27 4.70 38.20
C SER A 330 43.85 5.45 36.99
N SER A 331 43.11 6.41 36.44
CA SER A 331 43.65 7.52 35.62
C SER A 331 42.67 8.70 35.53
N VAL A 332 43.00 9.78 36.25
CA VAL A 332 42.59 11.17 35.93
C VAL A 332 43.64 11.71 34.97
N PRO A 333 43.31 12.33 33.81
CA PRO A 333 43.24 13.81 33.72
C PRO A 333 42.31 14.31 32.57
N PRO A 334 42.45 15.55 32.03
CA PRO A 334 42.03 16.80 32.66
C PRO A 334 41.04 17.60 31.78
N SER A 335 40.61 18.77 32.25
CA SER A 335 39.93 19.78 31.44
C SER A 335 40.87 20.45 30.42
N LEU A 336 40.37 20.73 29.21
CA LEU A 336 40.50 22.01 28.48
C LEU A 336 39.88 21.91 27.06
N SER A 337 39.07 22.92 26.70
CA SER A 337 38.49 23.16 25.36
C SER A 337 39.56 23.81 24.42
N PRO A 338 39.36 24.04 23.08
CA PRO A 338 38.16 24.65 22.47
C PRO A 338 37.71 24.14 21.08
N HIS A 339 36.64 24.75 20.57
CA HIS A 339 36.09 24.62 19.20
C HIS A 339 37.11 24.95 18.09
N PRO A 340 36.82 24.50 16.84
CA PRO A 340 36.37 25.50 15.85
C PRO A 340 35.23 25.03 14.92
N THR A 341 34.39 25.99 14.53
CA THR A 341 33.53 26.02 13.33
C THR A 341 33.42 27.48 12.85
N PRO A 342 32.92 27.81 11.65
CA PRO A 342 32.56 26.95 10.51
C PRO A 342 33.31 27.30 9.20
N SER A 343 33.21 26.42 8.20
CA SER A 343 33.54 26.72 6.80
C SER A 343 32.25 26.80 5.98
N CYS A 344 31.95 27.94 5.36
CA CYS A 344 30.87 28.03 4.38
C CYS A 344 31.31 27.42 3.04
N PRO A 345 30.40 26.77 2.28
CA PRO A 345 30.66 26.41 0.90
C PRO A 345 30.52 27.63 -0.03
N GLY A 346 31.31 27.63 -1.11
CA GLY A 346 31.10 28.44 -2.31
C GLY A 346 30.59 27.58 -3.46
#